data_AF-A0A1L5KFW1-F1
#
_entry.id   AF-A0A1L5KFW1-F1
#
_cell.length_a   1.000
_cell.length_b   1.000
_cell.length_c   1.000
_cell.angle_alpha   90.00
_cell.angle_beta   90.00
_cell.angle_gamma   90.00
#
_symmetry.space_group_name_H-M   'P 1'
#
loop_
_entity.id
_entity.type
_entity.pdbx_description
1 polymer ?
#
loop_
_entity_poly.entity_id
_entity_poly.type
_entity_poly.pdbx_seq_one_letter_code
_entity_poly.pdbx_strand_id
1 'polypeptide(L)'
;AGECQLELTGSTIDELWASLCSQAILGTTDFENLDARIVQHGEIARLEADVDKLTRDHQRAKNPAQRNEIYAKLHKAKTQLAQMREV
;
A
#
# COMPACT_ATOMS: atom_id res chain seq x y z
N ALA A 1 -2.98 -23.06 -8.14
CA ALA A 1 -2.73 -21.75 -8.77
C ALA A 1 -4.02 -20.95 -8.68
N GLY A 2 -3.96 -19.67 -8.33
CA GLY A 2 -5.15 -18.82 -8.29
C GLY A 2 -5.60 -18.49 -9.72
N GLU A 3 -6.87 -18.66 -10.01
CA GLU A 3 -7.48 -18.17 -11.25
C GLU A 3 -7.61 -16.63 -11.14
N CYS A 4 -7.21 -15.92 -12.20
CA CYS A 4 -7.35 -14.47 -12.30
C CYS A 4 -8.19 -14.16 -13.53
N GLN A 5 -9.33 -13.50 -13.34
CA GLN A 5 -10.15 -13.01 -14.43
C GLN A 5 -9.69 -11.59 -14.79
N LEU A 6 -9.39 -11.38 -16.06
CA LEU A 6 -8.94 -10.10 -16.60
C LEU A 6 -9.94 -9.63 -17.65
N GLU A 7 -10.24 -8.33 -17.62
CA GLU A 7 -11.07 -7.65 -18.59
C GLU A 7 -10.20 -6.94 -19.63
N LEU A 8 -10.60 -7.00 -20.90
CA LEU A 8 -9.94 -6.25 -21.96
C LEU A 8 -10.60 -4.86 -22.06
N THR A 9 -9.91 -3.84 -21.53
CA THR A 9 -10.41 -2.46 -21.51
C THR A 9 -9.44 -1.54 -22.26
N GLY A 10 -9.97 -0.63 -23.09
CA GLY A 10 -9.18 0.33 -23.88
C GLY A 10 -9.54 0.32 -25.37
N SER A 11 -9.26 1.44 -26.05
CA SER A 11 -9.47 1.61 -27.50
C SER A 11 -8.16 1.48 -28.31
N THR A 12 -7.02 1.46 -27.63
CA THR A 12 -5.68 1.30 -28.23
C THR A 12 -4.90 0.18 -27.54
N ILE A 13 -3.82 -0.29 -28.18
CA ILE A 13 -2.93 -1.29 -27.57
C ILE A 13 -2.29 -0.75 -26.29
N ASP A 14 -1.95 0.55 -26.26
CA ASP A 14 -1.34 1.18 -25.09
C ASP A 14 -2.34 1.24 -23.92
N GLU A 15 -3.59 1.61 -24.18
CA GLU A 15 -4.66 1.60 -23.17
C GLU A 15 -4.97 0.17 -22.68
N LEU A 16 -5.01 -0.81 -23.59
CA LEU A 16 -5.18 -2.21 -23.24
C LEU A 16 -4.05 -2.69 -22.32
N TRP A 17 -2.80 -2.36 -22.66
CA TRP A 17 -1.65 -2.73 -21.86
C TRP A 17 -1.68 -2.07 -20.48
N ALA A 18 -2.01 -0.78 -20.41
CA ALA A 18 -2.15 -0.06 -19.16
C ALA A 18 -3.25 -0.67 -18.27
N SER A 19 -4.40 -1.06 -18.86
CA SER A 19 -5.48 -1.72 -18.12
C SER A 19 -5.05 -3.07 -17.55
N LEU A 20 -4.35 -3.90 -18.32
CA LEU A 20 -3.85 -5.19 -17.84
C LEU A 20 -2.84 -5.02 -16.69
N CYS A 21 -1.96 -4.03 -16.78
CA CYS A 21 -1.02 -3.68 -15.70
C CYS A 21 -1.77 -3.24 -14.44
N SER A 22 -2.80 -2.39 -14.57
CA SER A 22 -3.61 -1.95 -13.45
C SER A 22 -4.34 -3.11 -12.78
N GLN A 23 -4.92 -4.03 -13.55
CA GLN A 23 -5.62 -5.19 -13.01
C GLN A 23 -4.66 -6.14 -12.28
N ALA A 24 -3.48 -6.37 -12.84
CA ALA A 24 -2.50 -7.27 -12.23
C ALA A 24 -1.92 -6.72 -10.91
N ILE A 25 -1.74 -5.40 -10.80
CA ILE A 25 -1.07 -4.77 -9.65
C ILE A 25 -2.08 -4.26 -8.62
N LEU A 26 -3.16 -3.62 -9.08
CA LEU A 26 -4.12 -2.87 -8.27
C LEU A 26 -5.52 -3.53 -8.25
N GLY A 27 -5.77 -4.56 -9.07
CA GLY A 27 -7.05 -5.26 -9.11
C GLY A 27 -8.21 -4.48 -9.74
N THR A 28 -7.90 -3.49 -10.59
CA THR A 28 -8.90 -2.60 -11.22
C THR A 28 -8.58 -2.37 -12.68
N THR A 29 -9.62 -2.19 -13.51
CA THR A 29 -9.50 -1.89 -14.94
C THR A 29 -9.12 -0.44 -15.22
N ASP A 30 -9.28 0.44 -14.22
CA ASP A 30 -8.93 1.85 -14.30
C ASP A 30 -7.41 2.02 -14.28
N PHE A 31 -6.89 2.61 -15.36
CA PHE A 31 -5.47 2.88 -15.59
C PHE A 31 -5.14 4.38 -15.57
N GLU A 32 -6.07 5.23 -15.14
CA GLU A 32 -5.81 6.65 -15.00
C GLU A 32 -4.76 6.89 -13.90
N ASN A 33 -3.72 7.68 -14.22
CA ASN A 33 -2.57 7.96 -13.34
C ASN A 33 -1.91 6.70 -12.74
N LEU A 34 -1.86 5.60 -13.52
CA LEU A 34 -1.44 4.28 -13.06
C LEU A 34 -0.10 4.30 -12.31
N ASP A 35 0.94 4.95 -12.86
CA ASP A 35 2.27 4.99 -12.24
C ASP A 35 2.22 5.61 -10.83
N ALA A 36 1.50 6.72 -10.66
CA ALA A 36 1.35 7.39 -9.37
C ALA A 36 0.63 6.48 -8.36
N ARG A 37 -0.39 5.74 -8.82
CA ARG A 37 -1.15 4.80 -7.98
C ARG A 37 -0.34 3.56 -7.63
N ILE A 38 0.51 3.06 -8.52
CA ILE A 38 1.45 1.97 -8.23
C ILE A 38 2.42 2.41 -7.12
N VAL A 39 2.96 3.62 -7.20
CA VAL A 39 3.83 4.18 -6.15
C VAL A 39 3.07 4.29 -4.83
N GLN A 40 1.87 4.89 -4.82
CA GLN A 40 1.03 5.01 -3.63
C GLN A 40 0.72 3.64 -3.00
N HIS A 41 0.34 2.65 -3.81
CA HIS A 41 0.07 1.29 -3.36
C HIS A 41 1.31 0.64 -2.72
N GLY A 42 2.48 0.81 -3.32
CA GLY A 42 3.75 0.35 -2.75
C GLY A 42 4.09 1.03 -1.41
N GLU A 43 3.84 2.34 -1.28
CA GLU A 43 4.06 3.08 -0.04
C GLU A 43 3.08 2.67 1.07
N ILE A 44 1.81 2.43 0.74
CA ILE A 44 0.81 1.88 1.66
C ILE A 44 1.25 0.53 2.19
N ALA A 45 1.62 -0.41 1.30
CA ALA A 45 2.08 -1.75 1.70
C ALA A 45 3.33 -1.69 2.60
N ARG A 46 4.26 -0.77 2.32
CA ARG A 46 5.43 -0.53 3.18
C ARG A 46 5.03 -0.02 4.57
N LEU A 47 4.13 0.98 4.63
CA LEU A 47 3.65 1.55 5.90
C LEU A 47 2.87 0.52 6.73
N GLU A 48 2.07 -0.33 6.11
CA GLU A 48 1.39 -1.44 6.78
C GLU A 48 2.39 -2.40 7.43
N ALA A 49 3.43 -2.80 6.69
CA ALA A 49 4.48 -3.66 7.23
C ALA A 49 5.25 -3.00 8.38
N ASP A 50 5.51 -1.69 8.29
CA ASP A 50 6.13 -0.91 9.37
C ASP A 50 5.24 -0.83 10.61
N VAL A 51 3.93 -0.59 10.43
CA VAL A 51 2.93 -0.57 11.53
C VAL A 51 2.89 -1.93 12.23
N ASP A 52 2.86 -3.02 11.47
CA ASP A 52 2.86 -4.39 11.99
C ASP A 52 4.13 -4.69 12.79
N LYS A 53 5.30 -4.32 12.25
CA LYS A 53 6.58 -4.50 12.91
C LYS A 53 6.65 -3.68 14.20
N LEU A 54 6.35 -2.38 14.14
CA LEU A 54 6.40 -1.49 15.30
C LEU A 54 5.40 -1.90 16.39
N THR A 55 4.24 -2.44 16.00
CA THR A 55 3.26 -2.99 16.96
C THR A 55 3.84 -4.18 17.73
N ARG A 56 4.49 -5.12 17.04
CA ARG A 56 5.17 -6.26 17.69
C ARG A 56 6.35 -5.80 18.56
N ASP A 57 7.14 -4.85 18.09
CA ASP A 57 8.29 -4.32 18.83
C ASP A 57 7.84 -3.57 20.10
N HIS A 58 6.76 -2.79 20.02
CA HIS A 58 6.17 -2.08 21.17
C HIS A 58 5.66 -3.04 22.25
N GLN A 59 5.10 -4.18 21.84
CA GLN A 59 4.65 -5.23 22.77
C GLN A 59 5.83 -5.91 23.48
N ARG A 60 6.95 -6.10 22.77
CA ARG A 60 8.15 -6.79 23.29
C ARG A 60 9.07 -5.89 24.12
N ALA A 61 9.02 -4.58 23.91
CA ALA A 61 9.87 -3.62 24.61
C ALA A 61 9.61 -3.63 26.13
N LYS A 62 10.67 -3.85 26.91
CA LYS A 62 10.62 -3.88 28.39
C LYS A 62 10.97 -2.54 29.04
N ASN A 63 11.71 -1.69 28.33
CA ASN A 63 12.10 -0.36 28.81
C ASN A 63 11.02 0.69 28.45
N PRO A 64 10.47 1.44 29.43
CA PRO A 64 9.50 2.49 29.18
C PRO A 64 9.95 3.56 28.17
N ALA A 65 11.22 3.98 28.20
CA ALA A 65 11.72 4.99 27.27
C ALA A 65 11.70 4.48 25.82
N GLN A 66 12.17 3.24 25.61
CA GLN A 66 12.15 2.59 24.30
C GLN A 66 10.71 2.36 23.82
N ARG A 67 9.80 1.99 24.73
CA ARG A 67 8.38 1.80 24.41
C ARG A 67 7.74 3.10 23.90
N ASN A 68 8.03 4.22 24.55
CA ASN A 68 7.53 5.53 24.13
C ASN A 68 8.10 5.96 22.76
N GLU A 69 9.38 5.68 22.49
CA GLU A 69 9.98 5.96 21.18
C GLU A 69 9.33 5.13 20.07
N ILE A 70 9.11 3.83 20.30
CA ILE A 70 8.43 2.96 19.34
C ILE A 70 6.98 3.43 19.15
N TYR A 71 6.29 3.83 20.21
CA TYR A 71 4.93 4.37 20.12
C TYR A 71 4.87 5.63 19.25
N ALA A 72 5.81 6.56 19.41
CA ALA A 72 5.87 7.77 18.58
C ALA A 72 6.05 7.43 17.09
N LYS A 73 6.94 6.48 16.77
CA LYS A 73 7.13 5.97 15.40
C LYS A 73 5.88 5.29 14.86
N LEU A 74 5.24 4.44 15.66
CA LEU A 74 4.00 3.75 15.33
C LEU A 74 2.87 4.73 15.04
N HIS A 75 2.71 5.75 15.88
CA HIS A 75 1.69 6.78 15.69
C HIS A 75 1.93 7.55 14.40
N LYS A 76 3.18 7.97 14.13
CA LYS A 76 3.54 8.64 12.87
C LYS A 76 3.19 7.78 11.64
N ALA A 77 3.57 6.50 11.65
CA ALA A 77 3.29 5.58 10.54
C ALA A 77 1.77 5.39 10.32
N LYS A 78 0.98 5.25 11.40
CA LYS A 78 -0.48 5.17 11.31
C LYS A 78 -1.12 6.44 10.75
N THR A 79 -0.64 7.62 11.17
CA THR A 79 -1.13 8.90 10.65
C THR A 79 -0.82 9.05 9.16
N GLN A 80 0.39 8.70 8.73
CA GLN A 80 0.76 8.72 7.30
C GLN A 80 -0.11 7.74 6.49
N LEU A 81 -0.35 6.54 7.00
CA LEU A 81 -1.21 5.56 6.33
C LEU A 81 -2.66 6.03 6.20
N ALA A 82 -3.20 6.70 7.22
CA ALA A 82 -4.53 7.30 7.17
C ALA A 82 -4.60 8.40 6.11
N GLN A 83 -3.63 9.32 6.10
CA GLN A 83 -3.56 10.39 5.11
C GLN A 83 -3.46 9.85 3.68
N MET A 84 -2.69 8.79 3.45
CA MET A 84 -2.56 8.18 2.12
C MET A 84 -3.81 7.45 1.63
N ARG A 85 -4.72 7.06 2.53
CA ARG A 85 -5.97 6.37 2.18
C ARG A 85 -7.17 7.31 2.06
N GLU A 86 -7.05 8.53 2.56
CA GLU A 86 -8.09 9.58 2.41
C GLU A 86 -7.99 10.33 1.08
N VAL A 87 -6.89 10.14 0.33
CA VAL A 87 -6.66 10.67 -1.02
C VAL A 87 -7.15 9.66 -2.06
#